data_AF-A0A956WTF5-F1
#
_entry.id   AF-A0A956WTF5-F1
#
_cell.length_a   1.000
_cell.length_b   1.000
_cell.length_c   1.000
_cell.angle_alpha   90.00
_cell.angle_beta   90.00
_cell.angle_gamma   90.00
#
_symmetry.space_group_name_H-M   'P 1'
#
loop_
_entity.id
_entity.type
_entity.pdbx_description
1 polymer ?
#
loop_
_entity_poly.entity_id
_entity_poly.type
_entity_poly.pdbx_seq_one_letter_code
_entity_poly.pdbx_strand_id
1 'polypeptide(L)'
;MISDYADWPFWPETRSDEHQALWWRDCYVTAAADRQLRGVYHWFLLAGGPGSGKTTARIAWETDQAADSLVLPYPPERWPGSPTAWFPDNPSHLAQMMATAGLAVAEQLQSRPELIAQLDEFQREFLRALLEFMGGERHYRRFVASLPQPHASQLAAVTVADDLFSDGRSWRGVQSQIEELSQLLRALGRRRVVFVIDPPSPLGPDHAAGLADLFGWLDLTDNPGFAVAAVVPTELLEAGSLLARARGRAGLVYTNWTADECHDVAERHIRAAVPDMPVKSLAALLPGGALEDLDALVAAEWTRPSPAAWAGLAESLLYLTRRAPDPLSIPLRPADLPRLKATYFSRHVRLRLDLDRRAVWRGPRLITLRDQHFRFLQLLLLRGRAVNWDDEGLRLLATSKGNVHSIASRTRQVIEPVAEFEVYLFNRKGYDGGYWLENCSSMATHDRLETV
;
A
#
# COMPACT_ATOMS: atom_id res chain seq x y z
N MET A 1 21.26 -23.43 -23.42
CA MET A 1 21.19 -22.82 -22.07
C MET A 1 19.80 -22.26 -21.91
N ILE A 2 19.09 -22.61 -20.84
CA ILE A 2 17.79 -21.97 -20.54
C ILE A 2 18.12 -20.53 -20.13
N SER A 3 17.58 -19.54 -20.84
CA SER A 3 17.76 -18.12 -20.47
C SER A 3 17.32 -17.92 -19.02
N ASP A 4 17.99 -17.05 -18.30
CA ASP A 4 17.49 -16.58 -17.01
C ASP A 4 16.15 -15.83 -17.18
N TYR A 5 15.42 -15.57 -16.10
CA TYR A 5 14.20 -14.74 -16.11
C TYR A 5 14.47 -13.32 -15.62
N ALA A 6 13.67 -12.37 -16.06
CA ALA A 6 13.76 -10.98 -15.59
C ALA A 6 13.01 -10.80 -14.27
N ASP A 7 13.62 -10.06 -13.33
CA ASP A 7 13.07 -9.80 -11.99
C ASP A 7 12.01 -8.70 -11.97
N TRP A 8 12.11 -7.75 -12.91
CA TRP A 8 11.27 -6.54 -12.91
C TRP A 8 9.75 -6.81 -12.86
N PRO A 9 9.18 -7.93 -13.37
CA PRO A 9 7.75 -8.19 -13.20
C PRO A 9 7.33 -8.32 -11.74
N PHE A 10 8.21 -8.83 -10.87
CA PHE A 10 7.85 -9.27 -9.52
C PHE A 10 8.23 -8.29 -8.40
N TRP A 11 9.26 -7.46 -8.62
CA TRP A 11 9.88 -6.65 -7.56
C TRP A 11 9.73 -5.13 -7.81
N PRO A 12 8.58 -4.50 -7.45
CA PRO A 12 8.27 -3.10 -7.76
C PRO A 12 9.31 -2.11 -7.25
N GLU A 13 9.89 -2.35 -6.08
CA GLU A 13 10.88 -1.50 -5.45
C GLU A 13 12.22 -1.41 -6.20
N THR A 14 12.45 -2.32 -7.16
CA THR A 14 13.66 -2.36 -7.98
C THR A 14 13.42 -1.91 -9.43
N ARG A 15 12.18 -1.60 -9.81
CA ARG A 15 11.84 -1.24 -11.19
C ARG A 15 12.39 0.15 -11.54
N SER A 16 13.02 0.26 -12.70
CA SER A 16 13.25 1.54 -13.37
C SER A 16 11.94 2.08 -13.95
N ASP A 17 11.92 3.35 -14.34
CA ASP A 17 10.76 3.97 -15.00
C ASP A 17 10.32 3.20 -16.27
N GLU A 18 11.30 2.72 -17.04
CA GLU A 18 11.04 1.89 -18.23
C GLU A 18 10.38 0.57 -17.86
N HIS A 19 10.92 -0.15 -16.87
CA HIS A 19 10.33 -1.39 -16.38
C HIS A 19 8.94 -1.17 -15.76
N GLN A 20 8.72 -0.01 -15.13
CA GLN A 20 7.41 0.36 -14.60
C GLN A 20 6.39 0.54 -15.72
N ALA A 21 6.77 1.18 -16.84
CA ALA A 21 5.92 1.31 -18.02
C ALA A 21 5.63 -0.06 -18.67
N LEU A 22 6.64 -0.94 -18.77
CA LEU A 22 6.46 -2.31 -19.25
C LEU A 22 5.52 -3.11 -18.35
N TRP A 23 5.63 -2.95 -17.04
CA TRP A 23 4.75 -3.64 -16.08
C TRP A 23 3.28 -3.26 -16.26
N TRP A 24 2.99 -1.97 -16.39
CA TRP A 24 1.62 -1.50 -16.67
C TRP A 24 1.06 -2.06 -17.98
N ARG A 25 1.92 -2.26 -18.99
CA ARG A 25 1.51 -2.78 -20.29
C ARG A 25 1.31 -4.30 -20.28
N ASP A 26 2.26 -5.03 -19.70
CA ASP A 26 2.41 -6.48 -19.90
C ASP A 26 1.91 -7.31 -18.72
N CYS A 27 1.98 -6.77 -17.49
CA CYS A 27 1.69 -7.49 -16.26
C CYS A 27 0.35 -7.11 -15.63
N TYR A 28 -0.08 -5.85 -15.76
CA TYR A 28 -1.31 -5.38 -15.14
C TYR A 28 -2.55 -6.09 -15.72
N VAL A 29 -3.42 -6.56 -14.82
CA VAL A 29 -4.71 -7.19 -15.14
C VAL A 29 -5.81 -6.31 -14.60
N THR A 30 -6.73 -5.90 -15.46
CA THR A 30 -7.90 -5.10 -15.08
C THR A 30 -8.88 -5.98 -14.30
N ALA A 31 -9.09 -5.67 -13.03
CA ALA A 31 -10.02 -6.33 -12.13
C ALA A 31 -11.45 -5.75 -12.26
N ALA A 32 -12.40 -6.39 -11.59
CA ALA A 32 -13.75 -5.86 -11.44
C ALA A 32 -13.77 -4.48 -10.76
N ALA A 33 -12.86 -4.24 -9.82
CA ALA A 33 -12.74 -2.98 -9.11
C ALA A 33 -12.43 -1.81 -10.06
N ASP A 34 -11.57 -1.99 -11.07
CA ASP A 34 -11.21 -0.93 -12.02
C ASP A 34 -12.42 -0.47 -12.85
N ARG A 35 -13.30 -1.41 -13.21
CA ARG A 35 -14.57 -1.08 -13.89
C ARG A 35 -15.50 -0.28 -12.99
N GLN A 36 -15.58 -0.60 -11.70
CA GLN A 36 -16.36 0.15 -10.73
C GLN A 36 -15.78 1.55 -10.51
N LEU A 37 -14.45 1.67 -10.35
CA LEU A 37 -13.75 2.93 -10.16
C LEU A 37 -13.97 3.93 -11.30
N ARG A 38 -14.14 3.45 -12.55
CA ARG A 38 -14.52 4.30 -13.70
C ARG A 38 -15.91 4.94 -13.55
N GLY A 39 -16.83 4.28 -12.85
CA GLY A 39 -18.18 4.79 -12.61
C GLY A 39 -18.32 5.62 -11.33
N VAL A 40 -17.27 5.70 -10.50
CA VAL A 40 -17.30 6.41 -9.23
C VAL A 40 -16.79 7.83 -9.42
N TYR A 41 -17.66 8.81 -9.15
CA TYR A 41 -17.41 10.20 -9.51
C TYR A 41 -16.99 11.11 -8.37
N HIS A 42 -17.14 10.75 -7.09
CA HIS A 42 -16.94 11.73 -6.01
C HIS A 42 -16.15 11.18 -4.84
N TRP A 43 -16.68 10.13 -4.22
CA TRP A 43 -16.21 9.69 -2.94
C TRP A 43 -16.18 8.18 -2.88
N PHE A 44 -15.02 7.60 -2.60
CA PHE A 44 -14.98 6.17 -2.39
C PHE A 44 -13.94 5.66 -1.42
N LEU A 45 -14.32 4.51 -0.87
CA LEU A 45 -13.48 3.60 -0.13
C LEU A 45 -13.14 2.43 -1.06
N LEU A 46 -11.85 2.25 -1.34
CA LEU A 46 -11.33 1.08 -2.02
C LEU A 46 -10.90 0.05 -0.98
N ALA A 47 -11.61 -1.07 -0.94
CA ALA A 47 -11.53 -2.03 0.15
C ALA A 47 -11.18 -3.42 -0.34
N GLY A 48 -10.50 -4.18 0.51
CA GLY A 48 -9.93 -5.45 0.10
C GLY A 48 -8.87 -5.96 1.06
N GLY A 49 -8.49 -7.21 0.89
CA GLY A 49 -7.61 -7.91 1.81
C GLY A 49 -6.15 -7.60 1.53
N PRO A 50 -5.25 -8.10 2.36
CA PRO A 50 -3.84 -8.08 2.04
C PRO A 50 -3.60 -8.67 0.64
N GLY A 51 -2.70 -8.06 -0.15
CA GLY A 51 -2.31 -8.57 -1.48
C GLY A 51 -3.41 -8.54 -2.54
N SER A 52 -4.55 -7.89 -2.30
CA SER A 52 -5.65 -7.80 -3.27
C SER A 52 -5.45 -6.76 -4.37
N GLY A 53 -4.28 -6.11 -4.44
CA GLY A 53 -3.97 -5.10 -5.44
C GLY A 53 -4.73 -3.76 -5.27
N LYS A 54 -5.19 -3.42 -4.06
CA LYS A 54 -5.88 -2.12 -3.82
C LYS A 54 -5.02 -0.93 -4.20
N THR A 55 -3.74 -0.95 -3.78
CA THR A 55 -2.79 0.11 -4.11
C THR A 55 -2.55 0.18 -5.61
N THR A 56 -2.39 -0.96 -6.28
CA THR A 56 -2.29 -1.04 -7.74
C THR A 56 -3.55 -0.49 -8.45
N ALA A 57 -4.76 -0.89 -8.05
CA ALA A 57 -6.01 -0.40 -8.63
C ALA A 57 -6.21 1.11 -8.39
N ARG A 58 -5.84 1.60 -7.20
CA ARG A 58 -5.80 3.03 -6.89
C ARG A 58 -4.86 3.77 -7.85
N ILE A 59 -3.63 3.30 -8.03
CA ILE A 59 -2.64 3.97 -8.90
C ILE A 59 -3.10 3.95 -10.37
N ALA A 60 -3.70 2.85 -10.82
CA ALA A 60 -4.29 2.78 -12.16
C ALA A 60 -5.38 3.85 -12.34
N TRP A 61 -6.29 3.96 -11.36
CA TRP A 61 -7.32 4.99 -11.36
C TRP A 61 -6.74 6.41 -11.31
N GLU A 62 -5.72 6.67 -10.48
CA GLU A 62 -5.07 7.97 -10.41
C GLU A 62 -4.40 8.38 -11.72
N THR A 63 -3.77 7.42 -12.40
CA THR A 63 -3.16 7.65 -13.71
C THR A 63 -4.21 8.09 -14.73
N ASP A 64 -5.38 7.43 -14.72
CA ASP A 64 -6.52 7.84 -15.54
C ASP A 64 -7.05 9.23 -15.14
N GLN A 65 -7.02 9.58 -13.84
CA GLN A 65 -7.49 10.88 -13.35
C GLN A 65 -6.51 12.03 -13.59
N ALA A 66 -5.20 11.77 -13.63
CA ALA A 66 -4.15 12.80 -13.67
C ALA A 66 -4.17 13.65 -14.96
N ALA A 67 -4.76 13.14 -16.04
CA ALA A 67 -5.00 13.90 -17.25
C ALA A 67 -5.89 15.12 -16.97
N ASP A 68 -6.97 14.92 -16.22
CA ASP A 68 -8.06 15.90 -16.12
C ASP A 68 -8.24 16.46 -14.69
N SER A 69 -7.58 15.89 -13.69
CA SER A 69 -7.74 16.23 -12.27
C SER A 69 -6.41 16.61 -11.63
N LEU A 70 -6.47 17.44 -10.58
CA LEU A 70 -5.35 17.64 -9.67
C LEU A 70 -5.38 16.54 -8.60
N VAL A 71 -4.55 15.51 -8.77
CA VAL A 71 -4.46 14.36 -7.84
C VAL A 71 -3.41 14.66 -6.78
N LEU A 72 -3.80 14.64 -5.51
CA LEU A 72 -2.98 15.05 -4.38
C LEU A 72 -2.90 13.95 -3.30
N PRO A 73 -1.70 13.51 -2.90
CA PRO A 73 -1.56 12.62 -1.76
C PRO A 73 -1.96 13.34 -0.46
N TYR A 74 -2.75 12.67 0.37
CA TYR A 74 -3.21 13.16 1.67
C TYR A 74 -2.96 12.11 2.77
N PRO A 75 -1.68 11.89 3.12
CA PRO A 75 -1.30 10.80 4.02
C PRO A 75 -1.52 11.20 5.50
N PRO A 76 -1.56 10.23 6.44
CA PRO A 76 -1.85 10.47 7.86
C PRO A 76 -0.97 11.54 8.53
N GLU A 77 0.27 11.70 8.06
CA GLU A 77 1.21 12.71 8.56
C GLU A 77 0.70 14.15 8.31
N ARG A 78 -0.26 14.36 7.42
CA ARG A 78 -0.89 15.66 7.13
C ARG A 78 -2.26 15.83 7.78
N TRP A 79 -2.71 14.89 8.58
CA TRP A 79 -4.02 14.95 9.22
C TRP A 79 -4.02 15.86 10.45
N PRO A 80 -5.19 16.38 10.86
CA PRO A 80 -5.33 17.14 12.10
C PRO A 80 -4.69 16.44 13.31
N GLY A 81 -4.00 17.20 14.16
CA GLY A 81 -3.28 16.68 15.33
C GLY A 81 -1.90 16.07 15.03
N SER A 82 -1.53 15.83 13.76
CA SER A 82 -0.18 15.39 13.41
C SER A 82 0.84 16.54 13.56
N PRO A 83 2.06 16.28 14.08
CA PRO A 83 3.12 17.28 14.18
C PRO A 83 3.54 17.89 12.83
N THR A 84 3.33 17.15 11.73
CA THR A 84 3.68 17.57 10.37
C THR A 84 2.49 18.08 9.57
N ALA A 85 1.33 18.23 10.19
CA ALA A 85 0.18 18.88 9.58
C ALA A 85 0.47 20.36 9.29
N TRP A 86 -0.23 20.95 8.32
CA TRP A 86 -0.12 22.39 8.05
C TRP A 86 -0.64 23.22 9.22
N PHE A 87 -1.75 22.76 9.81
CA PHE A 87 -2.37 23.38 10.96
C PHE A 87 -2.56 22.34 12.08
N PRO A 88 -1.53 22.00 12.86
CA PRO A 88 -1.61 20.92 13.86
C PRO A 88 -2.75 21.09 14.86
N ASP A 89 -3.00 22.32 15.31
CA ASP A 89 -4.04 22.66 16.28
C ASP A 89 -5.45 22.81 15.65
N ASN A 90 -5.55 22.78 14.32
CA ASN A 90 -6.84 22.88 13.64
C ASN A 90 -7.42 21.48 13.39
N PRO A 91 -8.59 21.14 13.98
CA PRO A 91 -9.20 19.82 13.83
C PRO A 91 -9.79 19.55 12.43
N SER A 92 -9.80 20.54 11.52
CA SER A 92 -10.45 20.42 10.21
C SER A 92 -9.56 19.73 9.17
N HIS A 93 -10.00 18.57 8.68
CA HIS A 93 -9.39 17.93 7.51
C HIS A 93 -9.47 18.81 6.25
N LEU A 94 -10.57 19.55 6.06
CA LEU A 94 -10.75 20.44 4.92
C LEU A 94 -9.66 21.52 4.90
N ALA A 95 -9.32 22.10 6.07
CA ALA A 95 -8.23 23.06 6.17
C ALA A 95 -6.89 22.47 5.69
N GLN A 96 -6.56 21.24 6.10
CA GLN A 96 -5.34 20.56 5.66
C GLN A 96 -5.35 20.25 4.15
N MET A 97 -6.51 19.84 3.62
CA MET A 97 -6.72 19.57 2.20
C MET A 97 -6.59 20.84 1.36
N MET A 98 -7.18 21.95 1.82
CA MET A 98 -7.05 23.27 1.19
C MET A 98 -5.60 23.74 1.15
N ALA A 99 -4.86 23.63 2.26
CA ALA A 99 -3.43 23.93 2.27
C ALA A 99 -2.64 23.04 1.28
N THR A 100 -2.96 21.75 1.22
CA THR A 100 -2.33 20.81 0.27
C THR A 100 -2.61 21.19 -1.18
N ALA A 101 -3.85 21.59 -1.51
CA ALA A 101 -4.21 22.09 -2.83
C ALA A 101 -3.54 23.43 -3.15
N GLY A 102 -3.46 24.34 -2.18
CA GLY A 102 -2.80 25.63 -2.32
C GLY A 102 -1.33 25.49 -2.69
N LEU A 103 -0.60 24.59 -2.02
CA LEU A 103 0.80 24.30 -2.36
C LEU A 103 0.91 23.79 -3.80
N ALA A 104 0.10 22.80 -4.18
CA ALA A 104 0.17 22.20 -5.51
C ALA A 104 -0.20 23.20 -6.63
N VAL A 105 -1.19 24.06 -6.39
CA VAL A 105 -1.53 25.15 -7.33
C VAL A 105 -0.39 26.15 -7.44
N ALA A 106 0.24 26.54 -6.33
CA ALA A 106 1.40 27.44 -6.36
C ALA A 106 2.56 26.84 -7.15
N GLU A 107 2.90 25.57 -6.93
CA GLU A 107 3.95 24.87 -7.66
C GLU A 107 3.62 24.78 -9.17
N GLN A 108 2.37 24.46 -9.51
CA GLN A 108 1.91 24.46 -10.89
C GLN A 108 2.08 25.84 -11.54
N LEU A 109 1.64 26.91 -10.89
CA LEU A 109 1.75 28.28 -11.41
C LEU A 109 3.20 28.78 -11.48
N GLN A 110 4.08 28.32 -10.61
CA GLN A 110 5.52 28.60 -10.71
C GLN A 110 6.16 27.92 -11.91
N SER A 111 5.77 26.66 -12.19
CA SER A 111 6.24 25.92 -13.36
C SER A 111 5.64 26.43 -14.68
N ARG A 112 4.43 27.01 -14.61
CA ARG A 112 3.62 27.45 -15.74
C ARG A 112 2.96 28.81 -15.46
N PRO A 113 3.75 29.89 -15.38
CA PRO A 113 3.25 31.21 -14.98
C PRO A 113 2.27 31.80 -15.99
N GLU A 114 2.27 31.34 -17.24
CA GLU A 114 1.33 31.77 -18.27
C GLU A 114 -0.13 31.48 -17.91
N LEU A 115 -0.39 30.47 -17.06
CA LEU A 115 -1.74 30.11 -16.61
C LEU A 115 -2.38 31.20 -15.74
N ILE A 116 -1.58 32.07 -15.12
CA ILE A 116 -2.09 33.19 -14.29
C ILE A 116 -2.96 34.14 -15.12
N ALA A 117 -2.62 34.30 -16.41
CA ALA A 117 -3.39 35.16 -17.31
C ALA A 117 -4.80 34.62 -17.61
N GLN A 118 -5.04 33.33 -17.36
CA GLN A 118 -6.35 32.69 -17.54
C GLN A 118 -7.28 32.88 -16.33
N LEU A 119 -6.71 33.29 -15.19
CA LEU A 119 -7.48 33.53 -13.97
C LEU A 119 -8.21 34.87 -14.07
N ASP A 120 -9.50 34.88 -13.77
CA ASP A 120 -10.28 36.10 -13.58
C ASP A 120 -9.96 36.77 -12.22
N GLU A 121 -10.59 37.91 -11.94
CA GLU A 121 -10.36 38.67 -10.71
C GLU A 121 -10.71 37.85 -9.45
N PHE A 122 -11.85 37.16 -9.47
CA PHE A 122 -12.34 36.36 -8.36
C PHE A 122 -11.41 35.17 -8.06
N GLN A 123 -10.94 34.49 -9.10
CA GLN A 123 -10.02 33.35 -8.95
C GLN A 123 -8.65 33.79 -8.45
N ARG A 124 -8.18 34.99 -8.83
CA ARG A 124 -6.93 35.55 -8.29
C ARG A 124 -7.09 35.94 -6.82
N GLU A 125 -8.24 36.49 -6.44
CA GLU A 125 -8.57 36.79 -5.06
C GLU A 125 -8.56 35.51 -4.21
N PHE A 126 -9.26 34.46 -4.67
CA PHE A 126 -9.26 33.16 -3.99
C PHE A 126 -7.85 32.54 -3.93
N LEU A 127 -7.07 32.59 -5.02
CA LEU A 127 -5.68 32.12 -5.02
C LEU A 127 -4.86 32.85 -3.95
N ARG A 128 -4.97 34.17 -3.85
CA ARG A 128 -4.29 34.95 -2.83
C ARG A 128 -4.73 34.48 -1.43
N ALA A 129 -6.03 34.43 -1.18
CA ALA A 129 -6.58 34.00 0.11
C ALA A 129 -6.12 32.58 0.48
N LEU A 130 -6.08 31.64 -0.47
CA LEU A 130 -5.64 30.26 -0.25
C LEU A 130 -4.15 30.18 0.15
N LEU A 131 -3.29 30.97 -0.48
CA LEU A 131 -1.86 31.00 -0.16
C LEU A 131 -1.57 31.75 1.14
N GLU A 132 -2.35 32.78 1.45
CA GLU A 132 -2.30 33.46 2.75
C GLU A 132 -2.82 32.56 3.88
N PHE A 133 -3.88 31.78 3.62
CA PHE A 133 -4.39 30.79 4.57
C PHE A 133 -3.32 29.74 4.90
N MET A 134 -2.62 29.21 3.89
CA MET A 134 -1.59 28.18 4.07
C MET A 134 -0.36 28.65 4.87
N GLY A 135 0.12 29.87 4.66
CA GLY A 135 1.42 30.30 5.20
C GLY A 135 1.54 31.76 5.59
N GLY A 136 0.42 32.47 5.68
CA GLY A 136 0.33 33.91 5.95
C GLY A 136 0.71 34.78 4.74
N GLU A 137 0.51 36.08 4.90
CA GLU A 137 0.81 37.10 3.87
C GLU A 137 2.25 37.00 3.32
N ARG A 138 3.21 36.68 4.19
CA ARG A 138 4.61 36.51 3.77
C ARG A 138 4.80 35.35 2.80
N HIS A 139 4.02 34.27 2.94
CA HIS A 139 4.06 33.16 1.99
C HIS A 139 3.60 33.61 0.61
N TYR A 140 2.44 34.27 0.53
CA TYR A 140 1.92 34.83 -0.71
C TYR A 140 2.91 35.78 -1.40
N ARG A 141 3.48 36.74 -0.65
CA ARG A 141 4.45 37.69 -1.20
C ARG A 141 5.71 37.01 -1.76
N ARG A 142 6.18 35.92 -1.13
CA ARG A 142 7.31 35.12 -1.66
C ARG A 142 6.93 34.39 -2.95
N PHE A 143 5.72 33.83 -3.02
CA PHE A 143 5.21 33.23 -4.24
C PHE A 143 5.13 34.25 -5.38
N VAL A 144 4.56 35.44 -5.14
CA VAL A 144 4.50 36.51 -6.15
C VAL A 144 5.91 36.92 -6.59
N ALA A 145 6.85 37.04 -5.67
CA ALA A 145 8.23 37.41 -5.96
C ALA A 145 9.01 36.36 -6.76
N SER A 146 8.58 35.09 -6.78
CA SER A 146 9.24 34.04 -7.57
C SER A 146 8.73 33.95 -9.00
N LEU A 147 7.66 34.66 -9.35
CA LEU A 147 7.08 34.66 -10.69
C LEU A 147 7.77 35.68 -11.61
N PRO A 148 7.86 35.41 -12.93
CA PRO A 148 8.30 36.39 -13.91
C PRO A 148 7.36 37.61 -13.98
N GLN A 149 7.92 38.79 -14.28
CA GLN A 149 7.12 39.92 -14.76
C GLN A 149 6.64 39.59 -16.19
N PRO A 150 5.34 39.75 -16.54
CA PRO A 150 4.31 40.59 -15.91
C PRO A 150 3.36 39.88 -14.92
N HIS A 151 3.48 38.58 -14.73
CA HIS A 151 2.54 37.81 -13.90
C HIS A 151 2.59 38.20 -12.43
N ALA A 152 3.79 38.50 -11.92
CA ALA A 152 3.96 39.00 -10.56
C ALA A 152 3.20 40.32 -10.32
N SER A 153 3.23 41.27 -11.27
CA SER A 153 2.44 42.51 -11.15
C SER A 153 0.93 42.26 -11.11
N GLN A 154 0.43 41.31 -11.90
CA GLN A 154 -1.00 40.99 -11.92
C GLN A 154 -1.50 40.51 -10.55
N LEU A 155 -0.71 39.69 -9.86
CA LEU A 155 -1.06 39.15 -8.55
C LEU A 155 -0.75 40.12 -7.40
N ALA A 156 0.31 40.92 -7.51
CA ALA A 156 0.65 41.93 -6.50
C ALA A 156 -0.47 42.97 -6.30
N ALA A 157 -1.26 43.25 -7.35
CA ALA A 157 -2.35 44.22 -7.32
C ALA A 157 -3.67 43.67 -6.74
N VAL A 158 -3.80 42.34 -6.60
CA VAL A 158 -5.03 41.68 -6.12
C VAL A 158 -5.20 41.97 -4.64
N THR A 159 -6.40 42.36 -4.22
CA THR A 159 -6.79 42.52 -2.81
C THR A 159 -7.80 41.45 -2.41
N VAL A 160 -7.78 41.00 -1.17
CA VAL A 160 -8.80 40.10 -0.60
C VAL A 160 -9.76 40.93 0.24
N ALA A 161 -11.04 40.95 -0.11
CA ALA A 161 -12.06 41.75 0.55
C ALA A 161 -12.59 41.10 1.83
N ASP A 162 -12.73 39.77 1.82
CA ASP A 162 -13.34 38.98 2.90
C ASP A 162 -12.42 37.84 3.38
N ASP A 163 -12.51 37.47 4.66
CA ASP A 163 -11.81 36.27 5.17
C ASP A 163 -12.57 35.00 4.74
N LEU A 164 -12.27 34.53 3.52
CA LEU A 164 -12.86 33.36 2.87
C LEU A 164 -12.69 32.04 3.67
N PHE A 165 -11.74 31.99 4.61
CA PHE A 165 -11.45 30.80 5.42
C PHE A 165 -11.90 30.92 6.88
N SER A 166 -12.50 32.05 7.28
CA SER A 166 -13.02 32.28 8.64
C SER A 166 -14.15 31.31 9.05
N ASP A 167 -14.98 30.89 8.09
CA ASP A 167 -16.11 29.98 8.31
C ASP A 167 -15.85 28.56 7.78
N GLY A 168 -14.77 27.93 8.26
CA GLY A 168 -14.43 26.54 7.91
C GLY A 168 -15.24 25.46 8.65
N ARG A 169 -16.32 25.82 9.35
CA ARG A 169 -17.13 24.90 10.18
C ARG A 169 -18.62 24.90 9.85
N SER A 170 -19.17 25.99 9.31
CA SER A 170 -20.54 25.94 8.81
C SER A 170 -20.61 25.16 7.50
N TRP A 171 -21.76 24.54 7.24
CA TRP A 171 -21.99 23.86 5.97
C TRP A 171 -21.81 24.82 4.78
N ARG A 172 -22.29 26.08 4.87
CA ARG A 172 -22.18 27.04 3.76
C ARG A 172 -20.74 27.44 3.48
N GLY A 173 -19.97 27.80 4.51
CA GLY A 173 -18.57 28.19 4.32
C GLY A 173 -17.72 27.06 3.75
N VAL A 174 -17.96 25.83 4.21
CA VAL A 174 -17.32 24.62 3.65
C VAL A 174 -17.63 24.43 2.18
N GLN A 175 -18.89 24.54 1.77
CA GLN A 175 -19.32 24.41 0.38
C GLN A 175 -18.70 25.51 -0.48
N SER A 176 -18.74 26.77 -0.03
CA SER A 176 -18.14 27.90 -0.75
C SER A 176 -16.64 27.69 -0.98
N GLN A 177 -15.88 27.28 0.04
CA GLN A 177 -14.44 27.00 -0.13
C GLN A 177 -14.18 25.90 -1.17
N ILE A 178 -15.01 24.85 -1.19
CA ILE A 178 -14.89 23.74 -2.15
C ILE A 178 -15.25 24.19 -3.57
N GLU A 179 -16.31 24.97 -3.74
CA GLU A 179 -16.75 25.51 -5.03
C GLU A 179 -15.70 26.47 -5.60
N GLU A 180 -15.14 27.36 -4.78
CA GLU A 180 -14.10 28.32 -5.19
C GLU A 180 -12.81 27.61 -5.61
N LEU A 181 -12.38 26.59 -4.86
CA LEU A 181 -11.27 25.73 -5.28
C LEU A 181 -11.56 25.03 -6.61
N SER A 182 -12.77 24.52 -6.77
CA SER A 182 -13.19 23.86 -8.01
C SER A 182 -13.18 24.81 -9.21
N GLN A 183 -13.59 26.07 -9.02
CA GLN A 183 -13.57 27.11 -10.06
C GLN A 183 -12.13 27.50 -10.43
N LEU A 184 -11.27 27.72 -9.43
CA LEU A 184 -9.85 27.98 -9.65
C LEU A 184 -9.20 26.85 -10.48
N LEU A 185 -9.46 25.60 -10.13
CA LEU A 185 -8.90 24.46 -10.87
C LEU A 185 -9.41 24.37 -12.30
N ARG A 186 -10.68 24.68 -12.56
CA ARG A 186 -11.24 24.73 -13.92
C ARG A 186 -10.55 25.78 -14.77
N ALA A 187 -10.26 26.95 -14.22
CA ALA A 187 -9.50 27.99 -14.91
C ALA A 187 -8.05 27.54 -15.22
N LEU A 188 -7.49 26.64 -14.39
CA LEU A 188 -6.18 26.02 -14.62
C LEU A 188 -6.24 24.77 -15.51
N GLY A 189 -7.37 24.52 -16.19
CA GLY A 189 -7.54 23.39 -17.11
C GLY A 189 -7.78 22.05 -16.41
N ARG A 190 -8.16 22.04 -15.13
CA ARG A 190 -8.46 20.84 -14.36
C ARG A 190 -9.95 20.77 -14.03
N ARG A 191 -10.55 19.59 -14.15
CA ARG A 191 -11.97 19.37 -13.84
C ARG A 191 -12.25 19.42 -12.34
N ARG A 192 -11.31 18.95 -11.51
CA ARG A 192 -11.49 18.75 -10.07
C ARG A 192 -10.17 18.56 -9.33
N VAL A 193 -10.23 18.60 -8.00
CA VAL A 193 -9.21 18.07 -7.10
C VAL A 193 -9.60 16.67 -6.60
N VAL A 194 -8.61 15.80 -6.45
CA VAL A 194 -8.75 14.46 -5.89
C VAL A 194 -7.74 14.30 -4.76
N PHE A 195 -8.21 14.05 -3.54
CA PHE A 195 -7.35 13.72 -2.41
C PHE A 195 -7.28 12.21 -2.24
N VAL A 196 -6.05 11.71 -2.19
CA VAL A 196 -5.75 10.29 -2.14
C VAL A 196 -5.23 9.91 -0.77
N ILE A 197 -5.86 8.92 -0.15
CA ILE A 197 -5.49 8.40 1.17
C ILE A 197 -5.10 6.93 1.02
N ASP A 198 -3.84 6.62 1.26
CA ASP A 198 -3.31 5.25 1.26
C ASP A 198 -2.52 5.03 2.56
N PRO A 199 -3.22 4.74 3.67
CA PRO A 199 -2.60 4.72 4.98
C PRO A 199 -1.85 3.38 5.18
N PRO A 200 -0.85 3.33 6.09
CA PRO A 200 -0.12 2.11 6.35
C PRO A 200 -1.03 1.01 6.92
N SER A 201 -0.69 -0.24 6.63
CA SER A 201 -1.32 -1.43 7.19
C SER A 201 -0.37 -2.12 8.18
N PRO A 202 -0.76 -2.39 9.44
CA PRO A 202 -2.07 -2.07 10.04
C PRO A 202 -2.24 -0.57 10.37
N LEU A 203 -3.48 -0.10 10.33
CA LEU A 203 -3.82 1.26 10.73
C LEU A 203 -3.96 1.36 12.25
N GLY A 204 -3.26 2.30 12.89
CA GLY A 204 -3.40 2.57 14.32
C GLY A 204 -4.80 3.11 14.68
N PRO A 205 -5.26 2.96 15.94
CA PRO A 205 -6.60 3.36 16.35
C PRO A 205 -6.89 4.85 16.15
N ASP A 206 -5.89 5.71 16.38
CA ASP A 206 -6.04 7.16 16.21
C ASP A 206 -6.25 7.53 14.74
N HIS A 207 -5.49 6.92 13.83
CA HIS A 207 -5.69 7.09 12.40
C HIS A 207 -7.02 6.49 11.92
N ALA A 208 -7.45 5.36 12.49
CA ALA A 208 -8.78 4.81 12.17
C ALA A 208 -9.90 5.79 12.55
N ALA A 209 -9.79 6.45 13.71
CA ALA A 209 -10.74 7.47 14.16
C ALA A 209 -10.72 8.71 13.26
N GLY A 210 -9.53 9.24 12.93
CA GLY A 210 -9.37 10.39 12.04
C GLY A 210 -9.94 10.13 10.63
N LEU A 211 -9.72 8.93 10.08
CA LEU A 211 -10.34 8.54 8.82
C LEU A 211 -11.87 8.51 8.94
N ALA A 212 -12.42 7.95 10.02
CA ALA A 212 -13.86 7.91 10.24
C ALA A 212 -14.47 9.30 10.44
N ASP A 213 -13.73 10.24 11.06
CA ASP A 213 -14.13 11.64 11.15
C ASP A 213 -14.20 12.30 9.77
N LEU A 214 -13.15 12.17 8.94
CA LEU A 214 -13.12 12.72 7.58
C LEU A 214 -14.37 12.37 6.76
N PHE A 215 -14.78 11.10 6.82
CA PHE A 215 -15.96 10.60 6.09
C PHE A 215 -17.30 10.95 6.77
N GLY A 216 -17.29 11.39 8.03
CA GLY A 216 -18.51 11.64 8.80
C GLY A 216 -19.12 13.03 8.62
N TRP A 217 -18.28 14.06 8.46
CA TRP A 217 -18.74 15.45 8.55
C TRP A 217 -18.89 16.16 7.20
N LEU A 218 -18.06 15.82 6.20
CA LEU A 218 -18.18 16.37 4.85
C LEU A 218 -19.38 15.72 4.11
N ASP A 219 -20.12 16.50 3.33
CA ASP A 219 -21.07 15.99 2.34
C ASP A 219 -20.68 16.59 1.00
N LEU A 220 -20.06 15.77 0.15
CA LEU A 220 -19.47 16.17 -1.13
C LEU A 220 -20.33 15.71 -2.30
N THR A 221 -21.50 15.13 -2.03
CA THR A 221 -22.44 14.70 -3.08
C THR A 221 -22.79 15.87 -4.02
N ASP A 222 -22.88 17.08 -3.45
CA ASP A 222 -23.19 18.31 -4.18
C ASP A 222 -21.93 18.99 -4.80
N ASN A 223 -20.72 18.46 -4.57
CA ASN A 223 -19.46 19.08 -4.99
C ASN A 223 -18.66 18.20 -5.97
N PRO A 224 -19.04 18.13 -7.25
CA PRO A 224 -18.36 17.28 -8.23
C PRO A 224 -16.90 17.70 -8.52
N GLY A 225 -16.51 18.91 -8.14
CA GLY A 225 -15.14 19.43 -8.29
C GLY A 225 -14.17 19.01 -7.18
N PHE A 226 -14.62 18.26 -6.18
CA PHE A 226 -13.81 17.82 -5.05
C PHE A 226 -14.08 16.35 -4.75
N ALA A 227 -13.02 15.54 -4.72
CA ALA A 227 -13.12 14.10 -4.55
C ALA A 227 -12.14 13.59 -3.50
N VAL A 228 -12.52 12.51 -2.82
CA VAL A 228 -11.67 11.80 -1.87
C VAL A 228 -11.71 10.30 -2.19
N ALA A 229 -10.54 9.73 -2.39
CA ALA A 229 -10.31 8.31 -2.62
C ALA A 229 -9.48 7.75 -1.46
N ALA A 230 -10.01 6.81 -0.70
CA ALA A 230 -9.27 6.19 0.40
C ALA A 230 -9.16 4.68 0.24
N VAL A 231 -7.95 4.14 0.39
CA VAL A 231 -7.69 2.72 0.48
C VAL A 231 -7.85 2.29 1.93
N VAL A 232 -8.67 1.28 2.17
CA VAL A 232 -8.95 0.79 3.53
C VAL A 232 -8.85 -0.73 3.62
N PRO A 233 -8.32 -1.25 4.74
CA PRO A 233 -8.40 -2.68 5.03
C PRO A 233 -9.86 -3.09 5.27
N THR A 234 -10.19 -4.35 4.99
CA THR A 234 -11.58 -4.85 5.10
C THR A 234 -12.05 -4.85 6.56
N GLU A 235 -11.12 -5.14 7.46
CA GLU A 235 -11.33 -5.21 8.91
C GLU A 235 -11.80 -3.86 9.47
N LEU A 236 -11.33 -2.74 8.90
CA LEU A 236 -11.77 -1.40 9.30
C LEU A 236 -13.22 -1.12 8.90
N LEU A 237 -13.68 -1.69 7.78
CA LEU A 237 -15.08 -1.61 7.36
C LEU A 237 -15.97 -2.51 8.21
N GLU A 238 -15.51 -3.73 8.50
CA GLU A 238 -16.23 -4.70 9.32
C GLU A 238 -16.41 -4.22 10.77
N ALA A 239 -15.46 -3.45 11.29
CA ALA A 239 -15.59 -2.77 12.59
C ALA A 239 -16.74 -1.74 12.62
N GLY A 240 -17.30 -1.37 11.46
CA GLY A 240 -18.55 -0.63 11.32
C GLY A 240 -18.46 0.88 11.60
N SER A 241 -17.44 1.35 12.32
CA SER A 241 -17.29 2.77 12.68
C SER A 241 -17.18 3.69 11.46
N LEU A 242 -16.42 3.28 10.44
CA LEU A 242 -16.23 4.05 9.21
C LEU A 242 -17.52 4.12 8.37
N LEU A 243 -18.17 2.98 8.12
CA LEU A 243 -19.42 2.93 7.34
C LEU A 243 -20.57 3.64 8.05
N ALA A 244 -20.70 3.46 9.37
CA ALA A 244 -21.72 4.12 10.18
C ALA A 244 -21.56 5.65 10.16
N ARG A 245 -20.33 6.15 10.20
CA ARG A 245 -20.05 7.59 10.10
C ARG A 245 -20.24 8.11 8.67
N ALA A 246 -19.83 7.37 7.65
CA ALA A 246 -20.02 7.75 6.25
C ALA A 246 -21.50 7.86 5.84
N ARG A 247 -22.43 7.19 6.53
CA ARG A 247 -23.89 7.27 6.30
C ARG A 247 -24.31 7.07 4.84
N GLY A 248 -23.60 6.21 4.10
CA GLY A 248 -23.87 5.93 2.68
C GLY A 248 -23.41 7.02 1.70
N ARG A 249 -22.68 8.05 2.15
CA ARG A 249 -22.17 9.14 1.30
C ARG A 249 -20.92 8.76 0.50
N ALA A 250 -20.23 7.70 0.91
CA ALA A 250 -19.08 7.16 0.19
C ALA A 250 -19.47 5.91 -0.59
N GLY A 251 -19.10 5.89 -1.87
CA GLY A 251 -19.12 4.68 -2.67
C GLY A 251 -18.14 3.66 -2.11
N LEU A 252 -18.51 2.39 -2.17
CA LEU A 252 -17.66 1.31 -1.69
C LEU A 252 -17.29 0.42 -2.88
N VAL A 253 -16.00 0.31 -3.13
CA VAL A 253 -15.44 -0.52 -4.20
C VAL A 253 -14.61 -1.62 -3.56
N TYR A 254 -14.95 -2.87 -3.85
CA TYR A 254 -14.20 -4.01 -3.36
C TYR A 254 -13.25 -4.57 -4.42
N THR A 255 -11.98 -4.74 -4.06
CA THR A 255 -11.04 -5.55 -4.85
C THR A 255 -11.25 -7.02 -4.50
N ASN A 256 -12.20 -7.64 -5.19
CA ASN A 256 -12.44 -9.07 -5.14
C ASN A 256 -11.87 -9.72 -6.39
N TRP A 257 -11.09 -10.76 -6.19
CA TRP A 257 -10.47 -11.55 -7.24
C TRP A 257 -11.02 -12.97 -7.20
N THR A 258 -11.24 -13.53 -8.38
CA THR A 258 -11.44 -14.97 -8.56
C THR A 258 -10.08 -15.68 -8.64
N ALA A 259 -10.08 -17.01 -8.46
CA ALA A 259 -8.87 -17.81 -8.63
C ALA A 259 -8.32 -17.68 -10.06
N ASP A 260 -9.20 -17.81 -11.07
CA ASP A 260 -8.84 -17.70 -12.48
C ASP A 260 -8.20 -16.34 -12.83
N GLU A 261 -8.74 -15.23 -12.32
CA GLU A 261 -8.13 -13.91 -12.52
C GLU A 261 -6.74 -13.81 -11.87
N CYS A 262 -6.54 -14.44 -10.70
CA CYS A 262 -5.21 -14.50 -10.08
C CYS A 262 -4.24 -15.38 -10.87
N HIS A 263 -4.72 -16.47 -11.49
CA HIS A 263 -3.91 -17.31 -12.36
C HIS A 263 -3.49 -16.53 -13.62
N ASP A 264 -4.38 -15.72 -14.22
CA ASP A 264 -4.04 -14.86 -15.35
C ASP A 264 -2.96 -13.82 -14.97
N VAL A 265 -3.02 -13.25 -13.76
CA VAL A 265 -1.95 -12.40 -13.22
C VAL A 265 -0.61 -13.14 -13.21
N ALA A 266 -0.57 -14.36 -12.65
CA ALA A 266 0.63 -15.19 -12.61
C ALA A 266 1.18 -15.50 -14.02
N GLU A 267 0.30 -15.88 -14.95
CA GLU A 267 0.69 -16.18 -16.33
C GLU A 267 1.27 -14.97 -17.07
N ARG A 268 0.68 -13.79 -16.90
CA ARG A 268 1.21 -12.55 -17.48
C ARG A 268 2.59 -12.21 -16.94
N HIS A 269 2.78 -12.34 -15.62
CA HIS A 269 4.08 -12.12 -15.00
C HIS A 269 5.14 -13.11 -15.50
N ILE A 270 4.78 -14.39 -15.67
CA ILE A 270 5.70 -15.40 -16.24
C ILE A 270 6.07 -15.05 -17.68
N ARG A 271 5.09 -14.67 -18.51
CA ARG A 271 5.31 -14.30 -19.91
C ARG A 271 6.20 -13.07 -20.04
N ALA A 272 5.98 -12.06 -19.20
CA ALA A 272 6.79 -10.85 -19.15
C ALA A 272 8.23 -11.14 -18.68
N ALA A 273 8.39 -12.03 -17.70
CA ALA A 273 9.69 -12.40 -17.16
C ALA A 273 10.52 -13.27 -18.12
N VAL A 274 9.86 -14.06 -18.97
CA VAL A 274 10.52 -14.94 -19.93
C VAL A 274 9.84 -14.88 -21.30
N PRO A 275 10.14 -13.86 -22.13
CA PRO A 275 9.54 -13.70 -23.45
C PRO A 275 9.79 -14.89 -24.39
N ASP A 276 10.93 -15.58 -24.24
CA ASP A 276 11.33 -16.71 -25.07
C ASP A 276 10.69 -18.04 -24.67
N MET A 277 9.95 -18.09 -23.55
CA MET A 277 9.26 -19.31 -23.13
C MET A 277 7.99 -19.49 -23.96
N PRO A 278 7.75 -20.69 -24.55
CA PRO A 278 6.49 -20.95 -25.22
C PRO A 278 5.31 -20.65 -24.30
N VAL A 279 4.32 -19.91 -24.81
CA VAL A 279 3.12 -19.56 -24.05
C VAL A 279 2.44 -20.86 -23.61
N LYS A 280 2.51 -21.13 -22.32
CA LYS A 280 1.87 -22.26 -21.64
C LYS A 280 0.97 -21.69 -20.56
N SER A 281 -0.20 -22.29 -20.38
CA SER A 281 -1.00 -22.00 -19.20
C SER A 281 -0.26 -22.44 -17.94
N LEU A 282 -0.58 -21.82 -16.81
CA LEU A 282 -0.01 -22.15 -15.51
C LEU A 282 -0.26 -23.64 -15.17
N ALA A 283 -1.45 -24.14 -15.52
CA ALA A 283 -1.79 -25.56 -15.41
C ALA A 283 -0.82 -26.49 -16.17
N ALA A 284 -0.29 -26.05 -17.31
CA ALA A 284 0.67 -26.83 -18.10
C ALA A 284 2.11 -26.79 -17.56
N LEU A 285 2.38 -25.95 -16.56
CA LEU A 285 3.67 -25.87 -15.86
C LEU A 285 3.68 -26.69 -14.56
N LEU A 286 2.51 -27.06 -14.06
CA LEU A 286 2.29 -27.69 -12.76
C LEU A 286 1.75 -29.13 -12.93
N PRO A 287 1.92 -29.99 -11.92
CA PRO A 287 1.29 -31.31 -11.94
C PRO A 287 -0.23 -31.21 -11.77
N GLY A 288 -0.96 -32.25 -12.18
CA GLY A 288 -2.42 -32.31 -12.01
C GLY A 288 -2.83 -32.14 -10.54
N GLY A 289 -3.87 -31.33 -10.29
CA GLY A 289 -4.36 -31.00 -8.94
C GLY A 289 -3.53 -29.95 -8.19
N ALA A 290 -2.38 -29.52 -8.71
CA ALA A 290 -1.53 -28.56 -8.01
C ALA A 290 -2.13 -27.14 -7.94
N LEU A 291 -2.93 -26.73 -8.93
CA LEU A 291 -3.60 -25.43 -8.89
C LEU A 291 -4.56 -25.34 -7.70
N GLU A 292 -5.43 -26.35 -7.52
CA GLU A 292 -6.36 -26.41 -6.39
C GLU A 292 -5.64 -26.43 -5.04
N ASP A 293 -4.53 -27.17 -4.93
CA ASP A 293 -3.71 -27.22 -3.72
C ASP A 293 -3.01 -25.88 -3.42
N LEU A 294 -2.56 -25.16 -4.44
CA LEU A 294 -2.00 -23.82 -4.30
C LEU A 294 -3.07 -22.76 -4.01
N ASP A 295 -4.26 -22.86 -4.61
CA ASP A 295 -5.41 -22.01 -4.27
C ASP A 295 -5.82 -22.18 -2.80
N ALA A 296 -5.86 -23.43 -2.31
CA ALA A 296 -6.14 -23.73 -0.90
C ALA A 296 -5.08 -23.14 0.03
N LEU A 297 -3.80 -23.21 -0.36
CA LEU A 297 -2.69 -22.59 0.37
C LEU A 297 -2.83 -21.06 0.41
N VAL A 298 -3.10 -20.43 -0.74
CA VAL A 298 -3.30 -18.97 -0.82
C VAL A 298 -4.48 -18.56 0.03
N ALA A 299 -5.62 -19.24 -0.06
CA ALA A 299 -6.79 -18.94 0.76
C ALA A 299 -6.52 -19.13 2.27
N ALA A 300 -5.75 -20.14 2.66
CA ALA A 300 -5.40 -20.37 4.06
C ALA A 300 -4.51 -19.27 4.67
N GLU A 301 -3.65 -18.65 3.85
CA GLU A 301 -2.77 -17.56 4.30
C GLU A 301 -3.39 -16.17 4.14
N TRP A 302 -4.03 -15.91 3.00
CA TRP A 302 -4.52 -14.59 2.59
C TRP A 302 -6.03 -14.40 2.78
N THR A 303 -6.72 -15.41 3.33
CA THR A 303 -8.19 -15.52 3.54
C THR A 303 -9.05 -15.53 2.26
N ARG A 304 -8.49 -15.15 1.12
CA ARG A 304 -9.15 -15.08 -0.20
C ARG A 304 -8.12 -15.25 -1.32
N PRO A 305 -8.55 -15.44 -2.58
CA PRO A 305 -7.66 -15.34 -3.73
C PRO A 305 -6.89 -14.01 -3.73
N SER A 306 -5.58 -14.08 -3.96
CA SER A 306 -4.67 -12.94 -3.86
C SER A 306 -3.74 -12.88 -5.08
N PRO A 307 -3.85 -11.84 -5.93
CA PRO A 307 -2.96 -11.69 -7.08
C PRO A 307 -1.49 -11.52 -6.66
N ALA A 308 -1.21 -10.87 -5.52
CA ALA A 308 0.16 -10.75 -5.01
C ALA A 308 0.75 -12.12 -4.62
N ALA A 309 -0.06 -13.00 -4.00
CA ALA A 309 0.37 -14.36 -3.67
C ALA A 309 0.69 -15.18 -4.93
N TRP A 310 -0.18 -15.08 -5.94
CA TRP A 310 -0.01 -15.77 -7.22
C TRP A 310 1.18 -15.24 -8.04
N ALA A 311 1.45 -13.94 -8.01
CA ALA A 311 2.67 -13.36 -8.59
C ALA A 311 3.94 -13.89 -7.90
N GLY A 312 3.95 -13.98 -6.57
CA GLY A 312 5.08 -14.57 -5.82
C GLY A 312 5.26 -16.07 -6.08
N LEU A 313 4.16 -16.82 -6.24
CA LEU A 313 4.21 -18.24 -6.63
C LEU A 313 4.78 -18.41 -8.04
N ALA A 314 4.39 -17.55 -8.98
CA ALA A 314 4.95 -17.50 -10.33
C ALA A 314 6.47 -17.24 -10.33
N GLU A 315 6.93 -16.26 -9.54
CA GLU A 315 8.35 -15.98 -9.37
C GLU A 315 9.10 -17.19 -8.79
N SER A 316 8.52 -17.84 -7.78
CA SER A 316 9.11 -19.00 -7.12
C SER A 316 9.25 -20.20 -8.05
N LEU A 317 8.26 -20.40 -8.93
CA LEU A 317 8.30 -21.40 -9.99
C LEU A 317 9.43 -21.12 -10.99
N LEU A 318 9.58 -19.88 -11.44
CA LEU A 318 10.67 -19.48 -12.33
C LEU A 318 12.04 -19.62 -11.66
N TYR A 319 12.16 -19.20 -10.40
CA TYR A 319 13.36 -19.37 -9.60
C TYR A 319 13.78 -20.83 -9.54
N LEU A 320 12.87 -21.73 -9.16
CA LEU A 320 13.17 -23.15 -9.02
C LEU A 320 13.53 -23.84 -10.34
N THR A 321 13.05 -23.34 -11.47
CA THR A 321 13.26 -23.97 -12.78
C THR A 321 14.42 -23.36 -13.57
N ARG A 322 14.93 -22.19 -13.16
CA ARG A 322 15.97 -21.46 -13.91
C ARG A 322 17.18 -21.04 -13.08
N ARG A 323 17.01 -20.67 -11.81
CA ARG A 323 18.07 -20.06 -10.97
C ARG A 323 18.50 -20.88 -9.77
N ALA A 324 17.67 -21.80 -9.29
CA ALA A 324 18.02 -22.63 -8.15
C ALA A 324 19.29 -23.45 -8.44
N PRO A 325 20.15 -23.75 -7.44
CA PRO A 325 21.38 -24.54 -7.65
C PRO A 325 21.14 -25.91 -8.28
N ASP A 326 19.97 -26.49 -8.01
CA ASP A 326 19.46 -27.71 -8.65
C ASP A 326 18.10 -27.38 -9.30
N PRO A 327 18.10 -26.94 -10.57
CA PRO A 327 16.89 -26.53 -11.27
C PRO A 327 15.92 -27.69 -11.53
N LEU A 328 14.64 -27.43 -11.31
CA LEU A 328 13.56 -28.37 -11.57
C LEU A 328 13.15 -28.38 -13.04
N SER A 329 12.65 -29.53 -13.50
CA SER A 329 12.09 -29.67 -14.86
C SER A 329 10.68 -29.11 -14.95
N ILE A 330 10.29 -28.63 -16.14
CA ILE A 330 8.91 -28.20 -16.45
C ILE A 330 8.28 -29.23 -17.41
N PRO A 331 7.05 -29.70 -17.16
CA PRO A 331 6.21 -29.42 -15.99
C PRO A 331 6.79 -29.98 -14.70
N LEU A 332 6.48 -29.34 -13.56
CA LEU A 332 6.89 -29.84 -12.24
C LEU A 332 6.28 -31.22 -11.96
N ARG A 333 7.00 -32.07 -11.23
CA ARG A 333 6.47 -33.36 -10.75
C ARG A 333 5.70 -33.16 -9.45
N PRO A 334 4.76 -34.04 -9.09
CA PRO A 334 4.04 -33.94 -7.81
C PRO A 334 4.94 -33.83 -6.59
N ALA A 335 6.07 -34.55 -6.58
CA ALA A 335 7.06 -34.51 -5.49
C ALA A 335 7.79 -33.16 -5.35
N ASP A 336 7.76 -32.32 -6.38
CA ASP A 336 8.42 -31.01 -6.39
C ASP A 336 7.52 -29.91 -5.77
N LEU A 337 6.22 -30.17 -5.60
CA LEU A 337 5.25 -29.18 -5.12
C LEU A 337 5.53 -28.66 -3.70
N PRO A 338 5.92 -29.49 -2.71
CA PRO A 338 6.34 -28.99 -1.39
C PRO A 338 7.51 -28.00 -1.47
N ARG A 339 8.47 -28.24 -2.38
CA ARG A 339 9.63 -27.35 -2.59
C ARG A 339 9.21 -26.01 -3.19
N LEU A 340 8.24 -26.01 -4.12
CA LEU A 340 7.63 -24.76 -4.65
C LEU A 340 7.00 -23.94 -3.53
N LYS A 341 6.16 -24.58 -2.70
CA LYS A 341 5.52 -23.92 -1.56
C LYS A 341 6.55 -23.34 -0.59
N ALA A 342 7.54 -24.14 -0.18
CA ALA A 342 8.58 -23.69 0.74
C ALA A 342 9.38 -22.50 0.18
N THR A 343 9.68 -22.52 -1.13
CA THR A 343 10.38 -21.43 -1.83
C THR A 343 9.54 -20.15 -1.88
N TYR A 344 8.23 -20.28 -2.10
CA TYR A 344 7.33 -19.13 -2.03
C TYR A 344 7.37 -18.44 -0.67
N PHE A 345 7.27 -19.20 0.43
CA PHE A 345 7.33 -18.60 1.75
C PHE A 345 8.71 -18.03 2.08
N SER A 346 9.79 -18.70 1.69
CA SER A 346 11.16 -18.21 1.98
C SER A 346 11.49 -16.92 1.23
N ARG A 347 10.94 -16.72 0.02
CA ARG A 347 11.22 -15.55 -0.82
C ARG A 347 10.22 -14.41 -0.61
N HIS A 348 8.93 -14.71 -0.44
CA HIS A 348 7.85 -13.71 -0.57
C HIS A 348 7.05 -13.48 0.70
N VAL A 349 7.13 -14.36 1.70
CA VAL A 349 6.28 -14.28 2.90
C VAL A 349 7.14 -14.20 4.15
N ARG A 350 7.43 -12.98 4.60
CA ARG A 350 8.23 -12.74 5.81
C ARG A 350 7.47 -13.11 7.09
N LEU A 351 8.18 -13.66 8.07
CA LEU A 351 7.66 -13.85 9.42
C LEU A 351 7.97 -12.62 10.29
N ARG A 352 6.96 -11.95 10.82
CA ARG A 352 7.14 -10.75 11.65
C ARG A 352 6.73 -11.02 13.09
N LEU A 353 7.60 -10.67 14.04
CA LEU A 353 7.28 -10.77 15.47
C LEU A 353 6.50 -9.53 15.91
N ASP A 354 5.32 -9.78 16.49
CA ASP A 354 4.47 -8.79 17.15
C ASP A 354 4.73 -8.84 18.66
N LEU A 355 5.52 -7.88 19.15
CA LEU A 355 5.95 -7.84 20.56
C LEU A 355 4.79 -7.53 21.50
N ASP A 356 3.82 -6.73 21.06
CA ASP A 356 2.70 -6.29 21.88
C ASP A 356 1.67 -7.42 22.03
N ARG A 357 1.33 -8.10 20.93
CA ARG A 357 0.39 -9.23 20.93
C ARG A 357 1.03 -10.55 21.32
N ARG A 358 2.36 -10.61 21.39
CA ARG A 358 3.15 -11.83 21.68
C ARG A 358 2.84 -12.95 20.69
N ALA A 359 2.74 -12.58 19.41
CA ALA A 359 2.35 -13.44 18.31
C ALA A 359 3.28 -13.23 17.11
N VAL A 360 3.11 -14.04 16.06
CA VAL A 360 3.84 -13.86 14.81
C VAL A 360 2.89 -13.71 13.64
N TRP A 361 3.24 -12.82 12.73
CA TRP A 361 2.55 -12.66 11.45
C TRP A 361 3.33 -13.41 10.37
N ARG A 362 2.72 -14.40 9.72
CA ARG A 362 3.24 -15.02 8.51
C ARG A 362 2.56 -14.38 7.31
N GLY A 363 3.25 -13.41 6.69
CA GLY A 363 2.59 -12.48 5.77
C GLY A 363 1.41 -11.79 6.46
N PRO A 364 0.17 -11.92 5.94
CA PRO A 364 -1.03 -11.35 6.56
C PRO A 364 -1.66 -12.20 7.66
N ARG A 365 -1.21 -13.45 7.86
CA ARG A 365 -1.83 -14.37 8.81
C ARG A 365 -1.25 -14.21 10.21
N LEU A 366 -2.08 -13.86 11.18
CA LEU A 366 -1.69 -13.87 12.60
C LEU A 366 -1.68 -15.31 13.16
N ILE A 367 -0.56 -15.69 13.77
CA ILE A 367 -0.36 -16.98 14.41
C ILE A 367 -0.03 -16.75 15.89
N THR A 368 -0.90 -17.25 16.76
CA THR A 368 -0.70 -17.17 18.21
C THR A 368 0.31 -18.23 18.65
N LEU A 369 1.21 -17.83 19.55
CA LEU A 369 2.24 -18.71 20.10
C LEU A 369 2.11 -18.81 21.61
N ARG A 370 2.52 -19.95 22.17
CA ARG A 370 2.74 -20.06 23.61
C ARG A 370 3.90 -19.16 24.01
N ASP A 371 3.83 -18.60 25.22
CA ASP A 371 4.83 -17.71 25.81
C ASP A 371 6.27 -18.15 25.56
N GLN A 372 6.57 -19.41 25.88
CA GLN A 372 7.91 -19.98 25.76
C GLN A 372 8.38 -20.06 24.29
N HIS A 373 7.48 -20.39 23.36
CA HIS A 373 7.81 -20.46 21.93
C HIS A 373 8.04 -19.06 21.35
N PHE A 374 7.22 -18.08 21.75
CA PHE A 374 7.40 -16.70 21.35
C PHE A 374 8.73 -16.12 21.86
N ARG A 375 9.03 -16.29 23.15
CA ARG A 375 10.29 -15.85 23.75
C ARG A 375 11.51 -16.51 23.10
N PHE A 376 11.37 -17.74 22.63
CA PHE A 376 12.42 -18.42 21.88
C PHE A 376 12.70 -17.70 20.55
N LEU A 377 11.66 -17.40 19.76
CA LEU A 377 11.82 -16.64 18.51
C LEU A 377 12.37 -15.23 18.78
N GLN A 378 11.88 -14.55 19.81
CA GLN A 378 12.35 -13.22 20.20
C GLN A 378 13.85 -13.24 20.54
N LEU A 379 14.31 -14.24 21.28
CA LEU A 379 15.73 -14.40 21.59
C LEU A 379 16.54 -14.57 20.31
N LEU A 380 16.13 -15.46 19.39
CA LEU A 380 16.85 -15.67 18.13
C LEU A 380 16.90 -14.39 17.28
N LEU A 381 15.80 -13.66 17.19
CA LEU A 381 15.72 -12.40 16.46
C LEU A 381 16.67 -11.34 17.05
N LEU A 382 16.68 -11.19 18.39
CA LEU A 382 17.56 -10.26 19.08
C LEU A 382 19.05 -10.58 18.91
N ARG A 383 19.40 -11.87 18.77
CA ARG A 383 20.79 -12.27 18.55
C ARG A 383 21.25 -12.07 17.10
N GLY A 384 20.34 -12.18 16.13
CA GLY A 384 20.66 -12.00 14.70
C GLY A 384 21.70 -13.00 14.16
N ARG A 385 21.96 -14.10 14.87
CA ARG A 385 22.94 -15.14 14.52
C ARG A 385 22.51 -16.49 15.10
N ALA A 386 23.20 -17.56 14.70
CA ALA A 386 23.00 -18.88 15.29
C ALA A 386 23.22 -18.86 16.80
N VAL A 387 22.23 -19.37 17.54
CA VAL A 387 22.21 -19.46 19.00
C VAL A 387 22.30 -20.93 19.39
N ASN A 388 23.34 -21.27 20.15
CA ASN A 388 23.57 -22.61 20.66
C ASN A 388 23.12 -22.72 22.14
N TRP A 389 23.19 -23.91 22.70
CA TRP A 389 22.85 -24.16 24.12
C TRP A 389 23.72 -23.37 25.10
N ASP A 390 24.86 -22.83 24.69
CA ASP A 390 25.75 -22.09 25.57
C ASP A 390 25.34 -20.62 25.74
N ASP A 391 24.37 -20.13 24.96
CA ASP A 391 23.75 -18.84 25.18
C ASP A 391 22.96 -18.83 26.49
N GLU A 392 23.28 -17.89 27.37
CA GLU A 392 22.67 -17.73 28.69
C GLU A 392 21.14 -17.54 28.60
N GLY A 393 20.67 -16.76 27.64
CA GLY A 393 19.25 -16.52 27.42
C GLY A 393 18.51 -17.79 27.02
N LEU A 394 19.15 -18.64 26.21
CA LEU A 394 18.58 -19.92 25.82
C LEU A 394 18.54 -20.92 26.98
N ARG A 395 19.59 -20.96 27.82
CA ARG A 395 19.61 -21.79 29.04
C ARG A 395 18.52 -21.40 30.02
N LEU A 396 18.34 -20.10 30.26
CA LEU A 396 17.28 -19.57 31.13
C LEU A 396 15.89 -19.92 30.61
N LEU A 397 15.67 -19.85 29.29
CA LEU A 397 14.38 -20.13 28.68
C LEU A 397 14.02 -21.62 28.66
N ALA A 398 14.98 -22.47 28.31
CA ALA A 398 14.73 -23.89 28.05
C ALA A 398 15.06 -24.81 29.22
N THR A 399 15.85 -24.36 30.20
CA THR A 399 16.31 -25.10 31.41
C THR A 399 17.14 -26.36 31.17
N SER A 400 17.01 -27.01 30.01
CA SER A 400 17.86 -28.12 29.57
C SER A 400 18.04 -28.14 28.05
N LYS A 401 19.11 -28.77 27.57
CA LYS A 401 19.38 -28.91 26.12
C LYS A 401 18.29 -29.71 25.39
N GLY A 402 17.73 -30.75 26.02
CA GLY A 402 16.64 -31.54 25.44
C GLY A 402 15.35 -30.73 25.26
N ASN A 403 15.09 -29.80 26.17
CA ASN A 403 13.96 -28.88 26.06
C ASN A 403 14.12 -27.90 24.90
N VAL A 404 15.34 -27.47 24.55
CA VAL A 404 15.55 -26.61 23.37
C VAL A 404 15.07 -27.29 22.09
N HIS A 405 15.43 -28.56 21.88
CA HIS A 405 14.95 -29.32 20.72
C HIS A 405 13.42 -29.44 20.70
N SER A 406 12.82 -29.68 21.88
CA SER A 406 11.36 -29.79 22.01
C SER A 406 10.65 -28.46 21.72
N ILE A 407 11.19 -27.35 22.22
CA ILE A 407 10.71 -25.99 21.96
C ILE A 407 10.82 -25.70 20.47
N ALA A 408 11.99 -25.89 19.87
CA ALA A 408 12.22 -25.63 18.45
C ALA A 408 11.29 -26.47 17.56
N SER A 409 11.15 -27.77 17.85
CA SER A 409 10.27 -28.67 17.09
C SER A 409 8.80 -28.24 17.18
N ARG A 410 8.30 -27.88 18.36
CA ARG A 410 6.91 -27.42 18.54
C ARG A 410 6.68 -26.05 17.94
N THR A 411 7.68 -25.17 18.00
CA THR A 411 7.63 -23.87 17.34
C THR A 411 7.53 -24.07 15.82
N ARG A 412 8.36 -24.94 15.22
CA ARG A 412 8.31 -25.27 13.79
C ARG A 412 6.94 -25.79 13.36
N GLN A 413 6.34 -26.71 14.13
CA GLN A 413 4.99 -27.23 13.85
C GLN A 413 3.92 -26.15 13.73
N VAL A 414 4.15 -24.96 14.32
CA VAL A 414 3.19 -23.86 14.32
C VAL A 414 3.52 -22.82 13.24
N ILE A 415 4.80 -22.47 13.06
CA ILE A 415 5.20 -21.37 12.16
C ILE A 415 5.57 -21.82 10.75
N GLU A 416 6.03 -23.07 10.58
CA GLU A 416 6.45 -23.56 9.26
C GLU A 416 5.20 -23.87 8.41
N PRO A 417 5.16 -23.39 7.15
CA PRO A 417 3.99 -23.55 6.30
C PRO A 417 3.93 -24.90 5.58
N VAL A 418 5.09 -25.55 5.42
CA VAL A 418 5.24 -26.83 4.72
C VAL A 418 5.95 -27.79 5.65
N ALA A 419 5.33 -28.94 5.92
CA ALA A 419 5.93 -29.96 6.76
C ALA A 419 7.28 -30.40 6.17
N GLU A 420 8.25 -30.70 7.04
CA GLU A 420 9.60 -31.19 6.69
C GLU A 420 10.55 -30.16 6.02
N PHE A 421 10.08 -28.96 5.67
CA PHE A 421 10.92 -27.88 5.16
C PHE A 421 11.22 -26.86 6.27
N GLU A 422 12.48 -26.42 6.33
CA GLU A 422 12.90 -25.30 7.17
C GLU A 422 12.77 -24.01 6.34
N VAL A 423 11.79 -23.16 6.64
CA VAL A 423 11.58 -21.87 5.94
C VAL A 423 11.97 -20.70 6.83
N TYR A 424 11.65 -20.76 8.12
CA TYR A 424 11.89 -19.64 9.04
C TYR A 424 12.88 -19.99 10.14
N LEU A 425 12.70 -21.15 10.79
CA LEU A 425 13.52 -21.57 11.92
C LEU A 425 14.46 -22.67 11.49
N PHE A 426 15.75 -22.35 11.39
CA PHE A 426 16.78 -23.27 10.93
C PHE A 426 17.57 -23.87 12.09
N ASN A 427 18.21 -25.01 11.83
CA ASN A 427 19.07 -25.68 12.81
C ASN A 427 20.27 -26.33 12.12
N ARG A 428 21.47 -26.00 12.62
CA ARG A 428 22.71 -26.65 12.22
C ARG A 428 23.27 -27.43 13.39
N LYS A 429 23.55 -28.72 13.18
CA LYS A 429 24.23 -29.56 14.17
C LYS A 429 25.74 -29.27 14.18
N GLY A 430 26.39 -29.47 15.33
CA GLY A 430 27.85 -29.34 15.49
C GLY A 430 28.25 -28.35 16.58
N TYR A 431 29.56 -28.18 16.78
CA TYR A 431 30.13 -27.29 17.79
C TYR A 431 29.83 -25.81 17.51
N ASP A 432 29.95 -25.41 16.23
CA ASP A 432 29.56 -24.08 15.72
C ASP A 432 28.10 -24.03 15.23
N GLY A 433 27.31 -25.04 15.60
CA GLY A 433 25.91 -25.18 15.23
C GLY A 433 24.97 -24.42 16.17
N GLY A 434 23.70 -24.31 15.79
CA GLY A 434 22.70 -23.62 16.58
C GLY A 434 21.40 -23.39 15.82
N TYR A 435 20.49 -22.68 16.46
CA TYR A 435 19.23 -22.25 15.86
C TYR A 435 19.32 -20.80 15.42
N TRP A 436 18.77 -20.48 14.26
CA TRP A 436 18.63 -19.09 13.81
C TRP A 436 17.33 -18.92 13.04
N LEU A 437 17.00 -17.65 12.79
CA LEU A 437 15.86 -17.26 11.98
C LEU A 437 16.34 -16.72 10.64
N GLU A 438 15.65 -17.12 9.57
CA GLU A 438 15.76 -16.48 8.25
C GLU A 438 14.42 -15.89 7.84
N ASN A 439 14.45 -14.91 6.93
CA ASN A 439 13.28 -14.15 6.48
C ASN A 439 12.35 -13.73 7.64
N CYS A 440 12.95 -13.18 8.71
CA CYS A 440 12.26 -12.74 9.92
C CYS A 440 12.58 -11.26 10.24
N SER A 441 11.59 -10.49 10.70
CA SER A 441 11.78 -9.12 11.20
C SER A 441 10.89 -8.80 12.42
N SER A 442 11.12 -7.66 13.07
CA SER A 442 10.20 -7.11 14.09
C SER A 442 9.19 -6.16 13.43
N MET A 443 7.97 -6.09 13.96
CA MET A 443 6.95 -5.14 13.47
C MET A 443 7.35 -3.66 13.56
N ALA A 444 8.33 -3.30 14.40
CA ALA A 444 8.85 -1.94 14.48
C ALA A 444 9.60 -1.48 13.22
N THR A 445 9.90 -2.42 12.30
CA THR A 445 10.49 -2.13 10.99
C THR A 445 9.34 -1.98 9.99
N HIS A 446 9.03 -0.74 9.58
CA HIS A 446 8.04 -0.48 8.55
C HIS A 446 8.49 -1.09 7.21
N ASP A 447 8.03 -2.30 6.90
CA ASP A 447 8.22 -2.89 5.57
C ASP A 447 7.04 -2.49 4.66
N ARG A 448 7.37 -1.74 3.60
CA ARG A 448 6.43 -1.33 2.53
C ARG A 448 6.06 -2.49 1.57
N LEU A 449 6.50 -3.72 1.82
CA LEU A 449 6.37 -4.87 0.92
C LEU A 449 4.94 -5.40 0.74
N GLU A 450 3.95 -4.88 1.46
CA GLU A 450 2.53 -5.28 1.29
C GLU A 450 1.78 -4.51 0.18
N THR A 451 2.48 -3.67 -0.61
CA THR A 451 1.87 -2.73 -1.57
C THR A 451 1.78 -3.21 -3.04
N VAL A 452 2.06 -4.49 -3.34
CA VAL A 452 1.91 -5.02 -4.71
C VAL A 452 0.43 -5.23 -5.09
#